data_AF-A0A478FP51-F1
#
_entry.id   AF-A0A478FP51-F1
#
_cell.length_a   1.000
_cell.length_b   1.000
_cell.length_c   1.000
_cell.angle_alpha   90.00
_cell.angle_beta   90.00
_cell.angle_gamma   90.00
#
_symmetry.space_group_name_H-M   'P 1'
#
loop_
_entity.id
_entity.type
_entity.pdbx_description
1 polymer ?
#
loop_
_entity_poly.entity_id
_entity_poly.type
_entity_poly.pdbx_seq_one_letter_code
_entity_poly.pdbx_strand_id
1 'polypeptide(L)'
;MTPQAAAGAGIGGLAAAGAGGTAVAYAAGAFNGKESKKKEKVGETYLSQASKLNSKENKEYIGTNDKDRIKTLLGENNSPKYADTLKEAWDSMEDNDSGTTLGKPSTRKDELFQKIAEGNNKDDISNYTSKWCEHIAKKILFSVPTSEGKDKNTWEAFNKACFWNKA
;
A
#
# COMPACT_ATOMS: atom_id res chain seq x y z
N MET A 1 33.95 -70.23 -15.23
CA MET A 1 34.80 -69.10 -15.68
C MET A 1 33.91 -67.86 -15.59
N THR A 2 33.81 -67.22 -14.42
CA THR A 2 34.55 -66.01 -13.99
C THR A 2 34.39 -64.79 -14.90
N PRO A 3 34.13 -63.59 -14.33
CA PRO A 3 33.56 -62.43 -15.02
C PRO A 3 34.59 -61.33 -15.35
N GLN A 4 34.31 -60.52 -16.37
CA GLN A 4 34.77 -59.13 -16.55
C GLN A 4 33.61 -58.42 -17.25
N ALA A 5 32.81 -57.49 -16.70
CA ALA A 5 33.06 -56.33 -15.84
C ALA A 5 34.13 -55.38 -16.42
N ALA A 6 33.68 -54.19 -16.84
CA ALA A 6 34.40 -52.98 -17.29
C ALA A 6 34.06 -52.61 -18.76
N ALA A 7 33.76 -51.38 -19.14
CA ALA A 7 33.60 -50.14 -18.40
C ALA A 7 32.73 -49.18 -19.23
N GLY A 8 31.86 -48.47 -18.54
CA GLY A 8 31.04 -47.38 -19.05
C GLY A 8 30.44 -46.67 -17.85
N ALA A 9 31.31 -46.03 -17.06
CA ALA A 9 30.93 -45.16 -15.96
C ALA A 9 30.02 -44.03 -16.49
N GLY A 10 28.98 -43.59 -15.81
CA GLY A 10 28.63 -43.88 -14.45
C GLY A 10 27.17 -43.55 -14.12
N ILE A 11 26.73 -44.30 -13.12
CA ILE A 11 25.79 -43.93 -12.06
C ILE A 11 24.32 -43.75 -12.47
N GLY A 12 23.57 -44.83 -12.21
CA GLY A 12 22.15 -44.83 -11.88
C GLY A 12 21.23 -44.93 -13.09
N GLY A 13 20.84 -46.09 -13.60
CA GLY A 13 20.49 -47.32 -12.88
C GLY A 13 19.02 -47.28 -12.48
N LEU A 14 18.20 -48.03 -13.24
CA LEU A 14 16.82 -48.47 -12.94
C LEU A 14 15.75 -47.36 -13.06
N ALA A 15 14.63 -47.50 -13.77
CA ALA A 15 13.96 -48.67 -14.29
C ALA A 15 13.06 -48.26 -15.48
N ALA A 16 12.73 -49.25 -16.30
CA ALA A 16 11.43 -49.49 -16.93
C ALA A 16 10.60 -48.31 -17.48
N ALA A 17 10.10 -48.49 -18.69
CA ALA A 17 8.85 -47.86 -19.09
C ALA A 17 7.78 -48.08 -18.00
N GLY A 18 7.26 -46.99 -17.42
CA GLY A 18 6.14 -46.98 -16.46
C GLY A 18 6.52 -46.63 -15.03
N ALA A 19 5.86 -45.61 -14.45
CA ALA A 19 5.42 -45.50 -13.05
C ALA A 19 4.98 -44.07 -12.72
N GLY A 20 3.85 -43.92 -12.03
CA GLY A 20 3.53 -42.71 -11.26
C GLY A 20 2.09 -42.26 -11.50
N GLY A 21 1.10 -42.67 -10.72
CA GLY A 21 1.12 -43.49 -9.53
C GLY A 21 -0.34 -43.77 -9.21
N THR A 22 -0.59 -45.02 -8.90
CA THR A 22 -1.78 -45.48 -8.18
C THR A 22 -2.19 -44.44 -7.13
N ALA A 23 -3.36 -43.83 -7.29
CA ALA A 23 -4.05 -43.17 -6.19
C ALA A 23 -4.52 -44.26 -5.22
N VAL A 24 -3.57 -44.87 -4.53
CA VAL A 24 -3.85 -45.64 -3.32
C VAL A 24 -4.11 -44.59 -2.27
N ALA A 25 -5.37 -44.52 -1.85
CA ALA A 25 -5.78 -43.87 -0.62
C ALA A 25 -4.85 -44.31 0.52
N TYR A 26 -4.67 -43.51 1.55
CA TYR A 26 -4.90 -43.93 2.94
C TYR A 26 -4.37 -42.88 3.91
N ALA A 27 -5.22 -42.67 4.91
CA ALA A 27 -4.91 -42.28 6.28
C ALA A 27 -4.43 -40.85 6.54
N ALA A 28 -5.38 -40.07 7.05
CA ALA A 28 -5.14 -39.08 8.07
C ALA A 28 -4.19 -39.62 9.16
N GLY A 29 -3.23 -38.80 9.60
CA GLY A 29 -2.48 -39.09 10.82
C GLY A 29 -1.09 -38.47 10.86
N ALA A 30 -1.02 -37.30 11.49
CA ALA A 30 0.12 -36.79 12.26
C ALA A 30 1.38 -36.28 11.52
N PHE A 31 1.98 -35.28 12.16
CA PHE A 31 3.29 -34.68 11.91
C PHE A 31 3.34 -33.46 10.98
N ASN A 32 2.77 -32.36 11.49
CA ASN A 32 3.39 -31.02 11.54
C ASN A 32 4.27 -30.62 10.33
N GLY A 33 3.64 -30.40 9.17
CA GLY A 33 4.29 -29.85 8.00
C GLY A 33 3.56 -28.60 7.55
N LYS A 34 4.18 -27.43 7.79
CA LYS A 34 3.74 -26.09 7.37
C LYS A 34 2.84 -26.14 6.14
N GLU A 35 1.57 -25.82 6.37
CA GLU A 35 0.62 -25.42 5.35
C GLU A 35 1.33 -24.37 4.50
N SER A 36 1.78 -24.78 3.32
CA SER A 36 2.14 -23.84 2.27
C SER A 36 0.82 -23.28 1.78
N LYS A 37 0.23 -22.40 2.60
CA LYS A 37 -0.81 -21.50 2.16
C LYS A 37 -0.24 -20.86 0.91
N LYS A 38 -0.84 -21.17 -0.23
CA LYS A 38 -0.88 -20.23 -1.35
C LYS A 38 -1.41 -18.94 -0.73
N LYS A 39 -0.51 -18.09 -0.25
CA LYS A 39 -0.78 -16.68 0.00
C LYS A 39 -1.11 -16.17 -1.37
N GLU A 40 -2.40 -16.16 -1.68
CA GLU A 40 -2.99 -15.10 -2.45
C GLU A 40 -2.24 -13.83 -2.03
N LYS A 41 -1.36 -13.33 -2.91
CA LYS A 41 -0.80 -11.99 -2.71
C LYS A 41 -2.00 -11.07 -2.88
N VAL A 42 -2.78 -10.90 -1.81
CA VAL A 42 -3.62 -9.71 -1.64
C VAL A 42 -2.63 -8.58 -1.83
N GLY A 43 -2.68 -7.94 -3.01
CA GLY A 43 -1.68 -6.96 -3.40
C GLY A 43 -1.56 -5.94 -2.29
N GLU A 44 -0.36 -5.73 -1.77
CA GLU A 44 -0.16 -4.71 -0.73
C GLU A 44 -0.70 -3.39 -1.28
N THR A 45 -1.55 -2.71 -0.52
CA THR A 45 -2.11 -1.42 -0.92
C THR A 45 -1.26 -0.28 -0.40
N TYR A 46 -1.48 0.93 -0.92
CA TYR A 46 -0.91 2.16 -0.38
C TYR A 46 -1.09 2.25 1.14
N LEU A 47 -2.29 1.97 1.65
CA LEU A 47 -2.56 1.97 3.08
C LEU A 47 -1.67 0.95 3.81
N SER A 48 -1.65 -0.31 3.36
CA SER A 48 -0.90 -1.37 4.05
C SER A 48 0.62 -1.11 4.08
N GLN A 49 1.17 -0.52 3.01
CA GLN A 49 2.59 -0.14 2.96
C GLN A 49 2.85 1.08 3.84
N ALA A 50 2.03 2.11 3.74
CA ALA A 50 2.23 3.37 4.46
C ALA A 50 2.02 3.17 5.96
N SER A 51 1.07 2.34 6.38
CA SER A 51 0.87 2.01 7.80
C SER A 51 2.11 1.37 8.43
N LYS A 52 2.85 0.51 7.71
CA LYS A 52 4.09 -0.09 8.22
C LYS A 52 5.20 0.95 8.42
N LEU A 53 5.27 1.95 7.55
CA LEU A 53 6.24 3.04 7.62
C LEU A 53 5.87 4.03 8.74
N ASN A 54 4.64 4.53 8.72
CA ASN A 54 4.14 5.57 9.61
C ASN A 54 3.91 5.09 11.06
N SER A 55 3.66 3.80 11.28
CA SER A 55 3.57 3.25 12.65
C SER A 55 4.89 3.43 13.43
N LYS A 56 6.03 3.47 12.74
CA LYS A 56 7.34 3.72 13.37
C LYS A 56 7.55 5.20 13.72
N GLU A 57 6.82 6.09 13.05
CA GLU A 57 6.88 7.54 13.24
C GLU A 57 5.79 8.07 14.20
N ASN A 58 5.07 7.17 14.88
CA ASN A 58 3.93 7.52 15.73
C ASN A 58 2.82 8.31 15.00
N LYS A 59 2.62 8.01 13.73
CA LYS A 59 1.53 8.56 12.91
C LYS A 59 0.42 7.52 12.72
N GLU A 60 -0.79 7.98 12.50
CA GLU A 60 -1.95 7.17 12.17
C GLU A 60 -2.63 7.66 10.90
N TYR A 61 -3.38 6.77 10.27
CA TYR A 61 -4.16 7.08 9.08
C TYR A 61 -5.39 7.90 9.46
N ILE A 62 -5.57 9.06 8.82
CA ILE A 62 -6.66 10.02 9.08
C ILE A 62 -7.69 10.08 7.95
N GLY A 63 -7.55 9.22 6.93
CA GLY A 63 -8.40 9.26 5.73
C GLY A 63 -9.76 8.56 5.86
N THR A 64 -10.05 7.85 6.94
CA THR A 64 -11.24 7.00 7.10
C THR A 64 -12.53 7.80 7.26
N ASN A 65 -13.10 8.34 6.18
CA ASN A 65 -14.35 9.13 6.14
C ASN A 65 -14.50 10.18 7.27
N ASP A 66 -13.38 10.66 7.81
CA ASP A 66 -13.35 11.54 8.96
C ASP A 66 -12.87 12.91 8.51
N LYS A 67 -13.68 13.53 7.65
CA LYS A 67 -13.46 14.90 7.21
C LYS A 67 -13.39 15.85 8.41
N ASP A 68 -14.08 15.54 9.51
CA ASP A 68 -14.11 16.34 10.73
C ASP A 68 -12.75 16.31 11.45
N ARG A 69 -12.09 15.15 11.48
CA ARG A 69 -10.70 15.03 11.94
C ARG A 69 -9.76 15.88 11.09
N ILE A 70 -9.82 15.74 9.76
CA ILE A 70 -8.98 16.54 8.85
C ILE A 70 -9.27 18.05 9.03
N LYS A 71 -10.54 18.43 9.13
CA LYS A 71 -10.99 19.81 9.36
C LYS A 71 -10.46 20.37 10.69
N THR A 72 -10.44 19.54 11.73
CA THR A 72 -9.87 19.90 13.04
C THR A 72 -8.37 20.15 12.90
N LEU A 73 -7.63 19.23 12.29
CA LEU A 73 -6.18 19.35 12.05
C LEU A 73 -5.82 20.59 11.21
N LEU A 74 -6.65 20.97 10.24
CA LEU A 74 -6.48 22.22 9.47
C LEU A 74 -6.64 23.48 10.32
N GLY A 75 -7.33 23.39 11.47
CA GLY A 75 -7.47 24.49 12.43
C GLY A 75 -6.43 24.50 13.55
N GLU A 76 -5.63 23.45 13.69
CA GLU A 76 -4.63 23.37 14.75
C GLU A 76 -3.42 24.27 14.45
N ASN A 77 -2.85 24.82 15.53
CA ASN A 77 -1.62 25.60 15.48
C ASN A 77 -0.40 24.82 16.00
N ASN A 78 -0.51 23.50 16.08
CA ASN A 78 0.59 22.61 16.46
C ASN A 78 1.71 22.67 15.40
N SER A 79 2.97 22.52 15.83
CA SER A 79 4.12 22.47 14.93
C SER A 79 4.63 21.03 14.79
N PRO A 80 4.81 20.49 13.57
CA PRO A 80 4.49 21.11 12.27
C PRO A 80 2.97 21.27 12.08
N LYS A 81 2.56 22.28 11.31
CA LYS A 81 1.13 22.48 11.00
C LYS A 81 0.67 21.53 9.91
N TYR A 82 -0.43 20.82 10.16
CA TYR A 82 -1.03 19.94 9.16
C TYR A 82 -1.38 20.70 7.87
N ALA A 83 -1.89 21.92 7.99
CA ALA A 83 -2.20 22.76 6.84
C ALA A 83 -0.98 23.02 5.93
N ASP A 84 0.20 23.23 6.51
CA ASP A 84 1.43 23.46 5.74
C ASP A 84 1.88 22.18 5.04
N THR A 85 1.88 21.05 5.76
CA THR A 85 2.23 19.74 5.18
C THR A 85 1.26 19.32 4.07
N LEU A 86 -0.03 19.57 4.25
CA LEU A 86 -1.03 19.29 3.23
C LEU A 86 -0.88 20.24 2.03
N LYS A 87 -0.55 21.51 2.25
CA LYS A 87 -0.26 22.48 1.18
C LYS A 87 0.91 22.01 0.32
N GLU A 88 1.97 21.47 0.91
CA GLU A 88 3.09 20.91 0.14
C GLU A 88 2.68 19.70 -0.70
N ALA A 89 1.83 18.82 -0.15
CA ALA A 89 1.35 17.62 -0.84
C ALA A 89 0.27 17.92 -1.90
N TRP A 90 -0.40 19.07 -1.82
CA TRP A 90 -1.63 19.36 -2.56
C TRP A 90 -1.50 19.19 -4.07
N ASP A 91 -0.42 19.66 -4.68
CA ASP A 91 -0.24 19.57 -6.14
C ASP A 91 -0.07 18.13 -6.58
N SER A 92 0.57 17.30 -5.76
CA SER A 92 0.76 15.86 -5.99
C SER A 92 -0.48 15.02 -5.64
N MET A 93 -1.47 15.60 -4.97
CA MET A 93 -2.79 14.98 -4.76
C MET A 93 -3.65 15.15 -6.00
N GLU A 94 -3.31 14.45 -7.06
CA GLU A 94 -4.11 14.36 -8.27
C GLU A 94 -4.89 13.05 -8.30
N ASP A 95 -6.11 13.11 -8.82
CA ASP A 95 -6.79 11.91 -9.30
C ASP A 95 -6.49 11.77 -10.79
N ASN A 96 -5.80 10.69 -11.13
CA ASN A 96 -5.41 10.39 -12.50
C ASN A 96 -6.10 9.12 -13.04
N ASP A 97 -7.08 8.57 -12.30
CA ASP A 97 -7.89 7.49 -12.84
C ASP A 97 -8.94 8.10 -13.76
N SER A 98 -8.96 7.62 -15.00
CA SER A 98 -9.77 8.14 -16.10
C SER A 98 -11.29 7.92 -15.96
N GLY A 99 -11.82 7.89 -14.74
CA GLY A 99 -13.24 7.65 -14.46
C GLY A 99 -13.76 8.20 -13.13
N THR A 100 -12.92 8.74 -12.24
CA THR A 100 -13.36 9.21 -10.92
C THR A 100 -12.90 10.64 -10.65
N THR A 101 -13.76 11.62 -10.93
CA THR A 101 -13.47 13.01 -10.51
C THR A 101 -13.78 13.16 -9.02
N LEU A 102 -12.76 13.18 -8.18
CA LEU A 102 -12.91 13.39 -6.73
C LEU A 102 -13.31 14.82 -6.34
N GLY A 103 -13.39 15.73 -7.32
CA GLY A 103 -13.83 17.12 -7.12
C GLY A 103 -12.78 17.97 -6.42
N LYS A 104 -11.52 17.92 -6.87
CA LYS A 104 -10.45 18.78 -6.35
C LYS A 104 -10.84 20.25 -6.53
N PRO A 105 -10.78 21.09 -5.47
CA PRO A 105 -11.01 22.52 -5.60
C PRO A 105 -10.13 23.15 -6.68
N SER A 106 -10.74 23.91 -7.61
CA SER A 106 -10.04 24.57 -8.71
C SER A 106 -9.37 25.89 -8.31
N THR A 107 -9.66 26.39 -7.10
CA THR A 107 -9.03 27.57 -6.53
C THR A 107 -7.52 27.38 -6.44
N ARG A 108 -6.75 28.44 -6.70
CA ARG A 108 -5.28 28.39 -6.60
C ARG A 108 -4.88 27.92 -5.20
N LYS A 109 -3.90 27.02 -5.13
CA LYS A 109 -3.41 26.43 -3.87
C LYS A 109 -3.12 27.48 -2.79
N ASP A 110 -2.38 28.54 -3.13
CA ASP A 110 -2.06 29.58 -2.14
C ASP A 110 -3.28 30.29 -1.59
N GLU A 111 -4.25 30.61 -2.46
CA GLU A 111 -5.52 31.23 -2.05
C GLU A 111 -6.38 30.26 -1.23
N LEU A 112 -6.40 28.99 -1.63
CA LEU A 112 -7.17 27.94 -0.97
C LEU A 112 -6.71 27.78 0.49
N PHE A 113 -5.39 27.76 0.72
CA PHE A 113 -4.78 27.60 2.03
C PHE A 113 -4.65 28.89 2.84
N GLN A 114 -4.58 30.07 2.20
CA GLN A 114 -4.59 31.37 2.90
C GLN A 114 -5.91 31.59 3.67
N LYS A 115 -7.03 31.18 3.07
CA LYS A 115 -8.38 31.31 3.66
C LYS A 115 -8.70 30.22 4.69
N ILE A 116 -7.76 29.32 5.02
CA ILE A 116 -7.95 28.36 6.13
C ILE A 116 -8.08 29.10 7.46
N ALA A 117 -7.31 30.18 7.66
CA ALA A 117 -7.43 31.02 8.85
C ALA A 117 -8.83 31.66 8.98
N GLU A 118 -9.48 31.93 7.84
CA GLU A 118 -10.81 32.54 7.74
C GLU A 118 -11.95 31.50 7.82
N GLY A 119 -11.64 30.20 7.86
CA GLY A 119 -12.61 29.11 8.02
C GLY A 119 -13.35 28.68 6.75
N ASN A 120 -13.39 29.51 5.72
CA ASN A 120 -14.26 29.33 4.55
C ASN A 120 -13.92 28.12 3.66
N ASN A 121 -12.65 27.72 3.59
CA ASN A 121 -12.20 26.65 2.68
C ASN A 121 -11.93 25.30 3.38
N LYS A 122 -12.07 25.24 4.72
CA LYS A 122 -11.72 24.02 5.48
C LYS A 122 -12.59 22.84 5.10
N ASP A 123 -13.87 23.07 4.83
CA ASP A 123 -14.82 22.03 4.41
C ASP A 123 -14.44 21.43 3.06
N ASP A 124 -14.13 22.25 2.06
CA ASP A 124 -13.74 21.77 0.73
C ASP A 124 -12.40 21.02 0.76
N ILE A 125 -11.41 21.56 1.47
CA ILE A 125 -10.09 20.92 1.62
C ILE A 125 -10.21 19.59 2.35
N SER A 126 -10.95 19.55 3.47
CA SER A 126 -11.10 18.32 4.25
C SER A 126 -11.90 17.25 3.51
N ASN A 127 -12.98 17.63 2.82
CA ASN A 127 -13.79 16.72 2.02
C ASN A 127 -12.98 16.12 0.86
N TYR A 128 -12.24 16.95 0.11
CA TYR A 128 -11.37 16.45 -0.95
C TYR A 128 -10.27 15.54 -0.41
N THR A 129 -9.57 15.98 0.64
CA THR A 129 -8.47 15.21 1.23
C THR A 129 -8.95 13.87 1.74
N SER A 130 -10.08 13.81 2.44
CA SER A 130 -10.68 12.55 2.91
C SER A 130 -10.93 11.60 1.74
N LYS A 131 -11.66 12.05 0.70
CA LYS A 131 -11.96 11.23 -0.48
C LYS A 131 -10.71 10.76 -1.21
N TRP A 132 -9.73 11.64 -1.39
CA TRP A 132 -8.47 11.30 -2.03
C TRP A 132 -7.69 10.26 -1.21
N CYS A 133 -7.64 10.44 0.12
CA CYS A 133 -7.02 9.46 1.01
C CYS A 133 -7.70 8.10 0.95
N GLU A 134 -9.04 8.03 0.90
CA GLU A 134 -9.76 6.75 0.77
C GLU A 134 -9.53 6.09 -0.59
N HIS A 135 -9.52 6.90 -1.65
CA HIS A 135 -9.32 6.41 -3.01
C HIS A 135 -7.92 5.83 -3.19
N ILE A 136 -6.89 6.58 -2.80
CA ILE A 136 -5.50 6.13 -2.90
C ILE A 136 -5.21 4.97 -1.95
N ALA A 137 -5.76 4.98 -0.72
CA ALA A 137 -5.55 3.90 0.26
C ALA A 137 -5.89 2.50 -0.26
N LYS A 138 -6.88 2.39 -1.16
CA LYS A 138 -7.36 1.13 -1.74
C LYS A 138 -6.56 0.69 -2.96
N LYS A 139 -5.73 1.57 -3.55
CA LYS A 139 -4.91 1.23 -4.72
C LYS A 139 -3.83 0.22 -4.37
N ILE A 140 -3.61 -0.72 -5.28
CA ILE A 140 -2.54 -1.72 -5.16
C ILE A 140 -1.19 -1.04 -5.40
N LEU A 141 -0.26 -1.27 -4.49
CA LEU A 141 1.12 -0.80 -4.52
C LEU A 141 2.06 -1.95 -4.19
N PHE A 142 2.57 -2.62 -5.24
CA PHE A 142 3.45 -3.77 -5.10
C PHE A 142 4.79 -3.44 -4.43
N SER A 143 5.25 -2.20 -4.54
CA SER A 143 6.49 -1.72 -3.93
C SER A 143 6.44 -0.22 -3.70
N VAL A 144 7.08 0.24 -2.62
CA VAL A 144 7.27 1.67 -2.36
C VAL A 144 8.09 2.28 -3.52
N PRO A 145 7.61 3.34 -4.19
CA PRO A 145 8.35 3.97 -5.28
C PRO A 145 9.61 4.65 -4.74
N THR A 146 10.76 4.36 -5.36
CA THR A 146 12.05 4.97 -5.00
C THR A 146 12.58 5.92 -6.07
N SER A 147 12.11 5.78 -7.30
CA SER A 147 12.52 6.61 -8.44
C SER A 147 11.69 7.89 -8.51
N GLU A 148 12.32 8.99 -8.91
CA GLU A 148 11.63 10.26 -9.18
C GLU A 148 10.51 10.06 -10.21
N GLY A 149 9.34 10.67 -9.96
CA GLY A 149 8.22 10.59 -10.86
C GLY A 149 6.86 10.60 -10.15
N LYS A 150 5.80 10.41 -10.95
CA LYS A 150 4.41 10.52 -10.52
C LYS A 150 4.04 9.57 -9.38
N ASP A 151 4.52 8.34 -9.41
CA ASP A 151 4.23 7.33 -8.39
C ASP A 151 4.84 7.71 -7.04
N LYS A 152 6.08 8.21 -7.05
CA LYS A 152 6.75 8.73 -5.86
C LYS A 152 6.04 9.97 -5.32
N ASN A 153 5.67 10.92 -6.18
CA ASN A 153 4.92 12.11 -5.77
C ASN A 153 3.58 11.74 -5.12
N THR A 154 2.85 10.79 -5.70
CA THR A 154 1.58 10.27 -5.16
C THR A 154 1.81 9.58 -3.82
N TRP A 155 2.86 8.77 -3.71
CA TRP A 155 3.23 8.10 -2.47
C TRP A 155 3.59 9.09 -1.36
N GLU A 156 4.45 10.07 -1.63
CA GLU A 156 4.84 11.09 -0.66
C GLU A 156 3.64 11.95 -0.24
N ALA A 157 2.80 12.35 -1.20
CA ALA A 157 1.56 13.06 -0.92
C ALA A 157 0.63 12.22 -0.03
N PHE A 158 0.53 10.92 -0.28
CA PHE A 158 -0.31 10.02 0.52
C PHE A 158 0.19 9.93 1.96
N ASN A 159 1.50 9.82 2.17
CA ASN A 159 2.08 9.80 3.50
C ASN A 159 1.93 11.15 4.22
N LYS A 160 2.08 12.27 3.51
CA LYS A 160 1.95 13.62 4.09
C LYS A 160 0.50 14.03 4.40
N ALA A 161 -0.42 13.71 3.50
CA ALA A 161 -1.81 14.16 3.59
C ALA A 161 -2.69 13.22 4.44
N CYS A 162 -2.41 11.90 4.38
CA CYS A 162 -3.30 10.89 4.94
C CYS A 162 -2.78 10.24 6.23
N PHE A 163 -1.55 10.55 6.64
CA PHE A 163 -1.00 10.13 7.93
C PHE A 163 -0.57 11.33 8.74
N TRP A 164 -1.02 11.37 9.99
CA TRP A 164 -0.67 12.45 10.91
C TRP A 164 -0.34 11.91 12.29
N ASN A 165 0.32 12.73 13.11
CA ASN A 165 0.71 12.35 14.47
C ASN A 165 -0.51 11.85 15.24
N LYS A 166 -0.33 10.74 15.96
CA LYS A 166 -1.34 10.25 16.89
C LYS A 166 -1.61 11.30 17.96
N ALA A 167 -2.89 11.52 18.24
CA ALA A 167 -3.35 12.36 19.33
C ALA A 167 -3.03 11.71 20.69
#